data_AF-A0A8S4RJH6-F1
#
_entry.id   AF-A0A8S4RJH6-F1
#
_cell.length_a   1.000
_cell.length_b   1.000
_cell.length_c   1.000
_cell.angle_alpha   90.00
_cell.angle_beta   90.00
_cell.angle_gamma   90.00
#
_symmetry.space_group_name_H-M   'P 1'
#
loop_
_entity.id
_entity.type
_entity.pdbx_description
1 polymer ?
#
loop_
_entity_poly.entity_id
_entity_poly.type
_entity_poly.pdbx_seq_one_letter_code
_entity_poly.pdbx_strand_id
1 'polypeptide(L)'
;MRNVESTIVEGQLYVFIDASHEAYSTAIFVRMERADGSTHVALTTARSRVAPLKATSILRLELQAALGAQQKEPKRNTTSNSQGKSIGQIHVLTSVADRSRVPSRRR
;
A
#
# COMPACT_ATOMS: atom_id res chain seq x y z
N MET A 1 24.00 7.59 -27.51
CA MET A 1 23.82 6.22 -26.95
C MET A 1 22.81 6.32 -25.83
N ARG A 2 21.66 5.64 -25.90
CA ARG A 2 20.66 5.67 -24.80
C ARG A 2 21.20 4.80 -23.66
N ASN A 3 21.29 5.36 -22.45
CA ASN A 3 21.85 4.67 -21.31
C ASN A 3 20.91 3.52 -20.88
N VAL A 4 21.31 2.27 -21.16
CA VAL A 4 20.47 1.09 -20.95
C VAL A 4 20.35 0.75 -19.46
N GLU A 5 21.31 1.19 -18.62
CA GLU A 5 21.36 0.93 -17.17
C GLU A 5 20.15 1.48 -16.40
N SER A 6 19.54 2.60 -16.83
CA SER A 6 18.37 3.16 -16.14
C SER A 6 17.06 2.45 -16.46
N THR A 7 17.08 1.42 -17.29
CA THR A 7 15.87 0.74 -17.74
C THR A 7 15.31 -0.13 -16.62
N ILE A 8 14.11 0.21 -16.14
CA ILE A 8 13.35 -0.64 -15.19
C ILE A 8 12.92 -1.89 -15.94
N VAL A 9 13.34 -3.07 -15.48
CA VAL A 9 12.94 -4.37 -16.05
C VAL A 9 11.63 -4.83 -15.43
N GLU A 10 11.49 -4.67 -14.12
CA GLU A 10 10.29 -5.06 -13.39
C GLU A 10 9.88 -4.01 -12.36
N GLY A 11 8.58 -3.74 -12.29
CA GLY A 11 7.97 -2.88 -11.28
C GLY A 11 6.93 -3.65 -10.48
N GLN A 12 7.04 -3.60 -9.16
CA GLN A 12 6.12 -4.26 -8.21
C GLN A 12 5.55 -3.22 -7.25
N LEU A 13 4.25 -3.30 -7.01
CA LEU A 13 3.54 -2.47 -6.03
C LEU A 13 3.16 -3.34 -4.83
N TYR A 14 3.59 -2.94 -3.64
CA TYR A 14 3.22 -3.59 -2.39
C TYR A 14 2.29 -2.69 -1.58
N VAL A 15 1.12 -3.20 -1.22
CA VAL A 15 0.15 -2.50 -0.37
C VAL A 15 0.00 -3.27 0.92
N PHE A 16 0.36 -2.66 2.03
CA PHE A 16 0.22 -3.20 3.38
C PHE A 16 -0.95 -2.53 4.06
N ILE A 17 -1.85 -3.32 4.64
CA ILE A 17 -3.00 -2.83 5.39
C ILE A 17 -2.95 -3.45 6.79
N ASP A 18 -3.18 -2.62 7.79
CA ASP A 18 -3.35 -3.06 9.18
C ASP A 18 -4.59 -2.41 9.77
N ALA A 19 -5.37 -3.17 10.54
CA ALA A 19 -6.60 -2.70 11.13
C ALA A 19 -6.88 -3.39 12.46
N SER A 20 -7.32 -2.61 13.44
CA SER A 20 -7.80 -3.05 14.74
C SER A 20 -9.06 -2.28 15.10
N HIS A 21 -9.69 -2.64 16.22
CA HIS A 21 -10.81 -1.86 16.76
C HIS A 21 -10.44 -0.43 17.19
N GLU A 22 -9.15 -0.10 17.28
CA GLU A 22 -8.67 1.20 17.72
C GLU A 22 -8.19 2.08 16.57
N ALA A 23 -7.60 1.50 15.52
CA ALA A 23 -7.04 2.23 14.40
C ALA A 23 -6.94 1.37 13.15
N TYR A 24 -6.79 2.03 11.99
CA TYR A 24 -6.50 1.38 10.72
C TYR A 24 -5.48 2.20 9.94
N SER A 25 -4.67 1.50 9.14
CA SER A 25 -3.56 2.10 8.41
C SER A 25 -3.28 1.40 7.09
N THR A 26 -2.57 2.08 6.20
CA THR A 26 -2.11 1.55 4.92
C THR A 26 -0.76 2.13 4.56
N ALA A 27 0.14 1.31 4.04
CA ALA A 27 1.43 1.72 3.49
C ALA A 27 1.63 1.11 2.10
N ILE A 28 2.10 1.91 1.14
CA ILE A 28 2.32 1.51 -0.25
C ILE A 28 3.78 1.69 -0.60
N PHE A 29 4.44 0.59 -0.98
CA PHE A 29 5.81 0.58 -1.48
C PHE A 29 5.83 0.26 -2.96
N VAL A 30 6.77 0.87 -3.67
CA VAL A 30 7.09 0.51 -5.06
C VAL A 30 8.51 -0.06 -5.07
N ARG A 31 8.65 -1.27 -5.58
CA ARG A 31 9.95 -1.91 -5.88
C ARG A 31 10.17 -1.85 -7.38
N MET A 32 11.34 -1.37 -7.78
CA MET A 32 11.78 -1.32 -9.17
C MET A 32 13.08 -2.08 -9.29
N GLU A 33 13.12 -3.04 -10.18
CA GLU A 33 14.33 -3.74 -10.57
C GLU A 33 14.82 -3.17 -11.90
N ARG A 34 16.11 -2.82 -11.96
CA ARG A 34 16.75 -2.26 -13.14
C ARG A 34 17.53 -3.32 -13.91
N ALA A 35 17.83 -3.02 -15.17
CA ALA A 35 18.56 -3.92 -16.06
C ALA A 35 20.00 -4.20 -15.61
N ASP A 36 20.55 -3.36 -14.73
CA ASP A 36 21.85 -3.56 -14.07
C ASP A 36 21.79 -4.51 -12.85
N GLY A 37 20.60 -5.06 -12.53
CA GLY A 37 20.36 -5.90 -11.36
C GLY A 37 20.17 -5.12 -10.06
N SER A 38 20.26 -3.79 -10.07
CA SER A 38 19.99 -2.97 -8.89
C SER A 38 18.49 -2.95 -8.59
N THR A 39 18.14 -3.08 -7.31
CA THR A 39 16.77 -2.97 -6.82
C THR A 39 16.62 -1.67 -6.02
N HIS A 40 15.60 -0.89 -6.35
CA HIS A 40 15.21 0.30 -5.61
C HIS A 40 13.82 0.14 -5.02
N VAL A 41 13.66 0.39 -3.72
CA VAL A 41 12.37 0.35 -3.02
C VAL A 41 12.09 1.71 -2.42
N ALA A 42 10.88 2.23 -2.64
CA ALA A 42 10.45 3.50 -2.07
C ALA A 42 9.04 3.41 -1.48
N LEU A 43 8.86 4.00 -0.30
CA LEU A 43 7.54 4.26 0.27
C LEU A 43 6.89 5.42 -0.50
N THR A 44 5.76 5.16 -1.15
CA THR A 44 5.04 6.17 -1.94
C THR A 44 3.96 6.86 -1.10
N THR A 45 3.21 6.08 -0.33
CA THR A 45 2.09 6.58 0.46
C THR A 45 2.01 5.82 1.77
N ALA A 46 1.86 6.53 2.89
CA ALA A 46 1.48 5.94 4.18
C ALA A 46 0.37 6.77 4.81
N ARG A 47 -0.63 6.10 5.39
CA ARG A 47 -1.78 6.72 6.07
C ARG A 47 -2.18 5.90 7.27
N SER A 48 -2.61 6.57 8.33
CA SER A 48 -3.23 5.97 9.50
C SER A 48 -4.40 6.83 9.96
N ARG A 49 -5.43 6.18 10.55
CA ARG A 49 -6.63 6.83 11.08
C ARG A 49 -7.10 6.07 12.32
N VAL A 50 -7.64 6.80 13.29
CA VAL A 50 -8.31 6.21 14.45
C VAL A 50 -9.64 5.60 14.01
N ALA A 51 -9.97 4.42 14.53
CA ALA A 51 -11.22 3.74 14.24
C ALA A 51 -12.41 4.60 14.75
N PRO A 52 -13.53 4.64 14.02
CA PRO A 52 -14.72 5.33 14.49
C PRO A 52 -15.18 4.77 15.85
N LEU A 53 -15.69 5.65 16.72
CA LEU A 53 -16.26 5.24 18.02
C LEU A 53 -17.48 4.33 17.86
N LYS A 54 -18.17 4.40 16.71
CA LYS A 54 -19.24 3.46 16.37
C LYS A 54 -18.63 2.12 15.99
N ALA A 55 -19.18 1.04 16.53
CA ALA A 55 -18.72 -0.31 16.24
C ALA A 55 -18.70 -0.58 14.72
N THR A 56 -17.50 -0.72 14.17
CA THR A 56 -17.22 -1.15 12.79
C THR A 56 -16.41 -2.44 12.85
N SER A 57 -16.73 -3.40 11.98
CA SER A 57 -15.94 -4.63 11.89
C SER A 57 -14.54 -4.33 11.33
N ILE A 58 -13.57 -5.15 11.72
CA ILE A 58 -12.17 -5.05 11.24
C ILE A 58 -12.11 -5.11 9.71
N LEU A 59 -12.87 -6.00 9.07
CA LEU A 59 -12.97 -6.09 7.61
C LEU A 59 -13.40 -4.76 6.96
N ARG A 60 -14.30 -3.99 7.58
CA ARG A 60 -14.69 -2.66 7.07
C ARG A 60 -13.57 -1.65 7.25
N LEU A 61 -12.83 -1.73 8.34
CA LEU A 61 -11.67 -0.86 8.59
C LEU A 61 -10.54 -1.16 7.61
N GLU A 62 -10.24 -2.43 7.33
CA GLU A 62 -9.27 -2.84 6.29
C GLU A 62 -9.67 -2.29 4.91
N LEU A 63 -10.94 -2.44 4.54
CA LEU A 63 -11.46 -1.91 3.28
C LEU A 63 -11.36 -0.39 3.20
N GLN A 64 -11.69 0.32 4.29
CA GLN A 64 -11.57 1.78 4.36
C GLN A 64 -10.11 2.24 4.26
N ALA A 65 -9.18 1.49 4.87
CA ALA A 65 -7.75 1.74 4.76
C ALA A 65 -7.29 1.63 3.29
N ALA A 66 -7.65 0.53 2.61
CA ALA A 66 -7.34 0.28 1.21
C ALA A 66 -7.83 1.42 0.29
N LEU A 67 -9.09 1.82 0.44
CA LEU A 67 -9.70 2.87 -0.36
C LEU A 67 -9.08 4.24 -0.08
N GLY A 68 -8.76 4.50 1.19
CA GLY A 68 -8.15 5.75 1.61
C GLY A 68 -6.79 6.01 0.95
N ALA A 69 -6.05 4.97 0.57
CA ALA A 69 -4.75 5.14 -0.08
C ALA A 69 -4.84 5.66 -1.53
N GLN A 70 -5.95 5.45 -2.24
CA GLN A 70 -6.15 5.87 -3.64
C GLN A 70 -6.45 7.38 -3.79
N GLN A 71 -7.06 8.02 -2.80
CA GLN A 71 -7.74 9.32 -3.00
C GLN A 71 -6.86 10.59 -2.98
N LYS A 72 -5.52 10.52 -2.84
CA LYS A 72 -4.68 11.71 -3.17
C LYS A 72 -3.78 11.39 -4.34
N GLU A 73 -4.13 11.94 -5.48
CA GLU A 73 -3.17 12.28 -6.51
C GLU A 73 -2.11 13.23 -5.93
N PRO A 74 -0.80 12.90 -5.94
CA PRO A 74 0.21 13.92 -5.80
C PRO A 74 0.08 14.85 -7.01
N LYS A 75 -0.22 16.14 -6.80
CA LYS A 75 -0.15 17.16 -7.86
C LYS A 75 1.31 17.24 -8.34
N ARG A 76 1.70 16.37 -9.28
CA ARG A 76 3.02 16.37 -9.89
C ARG A 76 3.06 17.46 -10.95
N ASN A 77 3.80 18.52 -10.68
CA ASN A 77 4.47 19.29 -11.71
C ASN A 77 5.68 18.48 -12.21
N THR A 78 5.50 17.56 -13.14
CA THR A 78 6.63 16.83 -13.75
C THR A 78 6.58 16.89 -15.25
N THR A 79 7.64 17.48 -15.79
CA THR A 79 8.11 17.41 -17.17
C THR A 79 7.95 15.99 -17.73
N SER A 80 7.33 15.93 -18.89
CA SER A 80 7.13 14.76 -19.73
C SER A 80 8.45 13.99 -19.93
N ASN A 81 8.60 12.85 -19.26
CA ASN A 81 9.29 11.74 -19.87
C ASN A 81 8.47 10.47 -19.62
N SER A 82 7.60 10.19 -20.59
CA SER A 82 6.72 9.04 -20.65
C SER A 82 7.54 7.77 -20.94
N GLN A 83 8.05 7.14 -19.89
CA GLN A 83 8.37 5.71 -19.92
C GLN A 83 7.37 5.02 -19.01
N GLY A 84 6.11 4.97 -19.46
CA GLY A 84 5.05 4.21 -18.83
C GLY A 84 5.31 2.72 -19.04
N LYS A 85 6.08 2.11 -18.14
CA LYS A 85 6.13 0.65 -17.99
C LYS A 85 5.01 0.22 -17.06
N SER A 86 4.22 -0.74 -17.50
CA SER A 86 3.13 -1.34 -16.73
C SER A 86 3.67 -1.95 -15.44
N ILE A 87 3.01 -1.70 -14.32
CA ILE A 87 3.28 -2.40 -13.05
C ILE A 87 3.10 -3.89 -13.32
N GLY A 88 4.18 -4.66 -13.20
CA GLY A 88 4.19 -6.08 -13.53
C GLY A 88 3.38 -6.91 -12.55
N GLN A 89 3.37 -6.51 -11.27
CA GLN A 89 2.63 -7.20 -10.21
C GLN A 89 2.18 -6.26 -9.09
N ILE A 90 0.99 -6.52 -8.54
CA ILE A 90 0.45 -5.85 -7.35
C ILE A 90 0.31 -6.89 -6.25
N HIS A 91 0.95 -6.64 -5.11
CA HIS A 91 0.94 -7.49 -3.93
C HIS A 91 0.20 -6.76 -2.81
N VAL A 92 -0.91 -7.34 -2.33
CA VAL A 92 -1.68 -6.79 -1.22
C VAL A 92 -1.51 -7.71 -0.01
N LEU A 93 -1.01 -7.14 1.08
CA LEU A 93 -0.73 -7.84 2.33
C LEU A 93 -1.58 -7.21 3.42
N THR A 94 -2.54 -7.97 3.95
CA THR A 94 -3.33 -7.57 5.11
C THR A 94 -2.78 -8.25 6.36
N SER A 95 -2.59 -7.47 7.42
CA SER A 95 -2.33 -7.97 8.75
C SER A 95 -3.52 -8.79 9.23
N VAL A 96 -3.30 -10.00 9.74
CA VAL A 96 -4.35 -10.81 10.40
C VAL A 96 -4.54 -10.29 11.83
N ALA A 97 -4.80 -8.99 11.99
CA ALA A 97 -4.92 -8.38 13.30
C ALA A 97 -6.29 -8.70 13.93
N ASP A 98 -6.21 -9.23 15.15
CA ASP A 98 -7.25 -9.59 16.12
C ASP A 98 -7.93 -10.98 16.01
N ARG A 99 -7.15 -12.05 16.23
CA ARG A 99 -7.70 -13.36 16.67
C ARG A 99 -7.92 -13.43 18.19
N SER A 100 -7.79 -12.32 18.92
CA SER A 100 -7.74 -12.29 20.39
C SER A 100 -8.98 -11.68 21.04
N ARG A 101 -10.18 -11.98 20.54
CA ARG A 101 -11.41 -11.87 21.34
C ARG A 101 -12.50 -12.82 20.83
N VAL A 102 -12.45 -14.05 21.33
CA VAL A 102 -13.68 -14.86 21.45
C VAL A 102 -14.61 -14.06 22.35
N PRO A 103 -15.86 -13.75 21.97
CA PRO A 103 -16.77 -13.06 22.87
C PRO A 103 -16.96 -13.97 24.09
N SER A 104 -16.47 -13.53 25.25
CA SER A 104 -16.82 -14.16 26.51
C SER A 104 -18.31 -13.97 26.67
N ARG A 105 -19.07 -15.03 26.35
CA ARG A 105 -20.51 -15.17 26.60
C ARG A 105 -20.72 -14.92 28.09
N ARG A 106 -21.07 -13.68 28.47
CA ARG A 106 -21.57 -13.40 29.81
C ARG A 106 -22.92 -14.12 29.91
N ARG A 107 -23.02 -14.97 30.94
CA ARG A 107 -24.24 -15.68 31.35
C ARG A 107 -25.38 -14.71 31.59
#